data_AF-A0A520WS09-F1
#
_entry.id   AF-A0A520WS09-F1
#
_cell.length_a   1.000
_cell.length_b   1.000
_cell.length_c   1.000
_cell.angle_alpha   90.00
_cell.angle_beta   90.00
_cell.angle_gamma   90.00
#
_symmetry.space_group_name_H-M   'P 1'
#
loop_
_entity.id
_entity.type
_entity.pdbx_description
1 polymer ?
#
loop_
_entity_poly.entity_id
_entity_poly.type
_entity_poly.pdbx_seq_one_letter_code
_entity_poly.pdbx_strand_id
1 'polypeptide(L)'
;MSSQEFDELKADVEQISADVQAITHVAETTKQGYEWPEDYQNSWRDICAVIVKDAAEADTTARPPQEICGCILKGLMGAFTLKDYESWPQGTKDGAAAPYTTMCWAQ
;
A
#
# COMPACT_ATOMS: atom_id res chain seq x y z
N MET A 1 26.91 -42.03 -8.24
CA MET A 1 27.05 -40.91 -7.32
C MET A 1 28.01 -41.33 -6.22
N SER A 2 29.09 -40.58 -6.04
CA SER A 2 30.04 -40.83 -4.96
C SER A 2 29.51 -40.25 -3.64
N SER A 3 29.99 -40.76 -2.49
CA SER A 3 29.66 -40.17 -1.17
C SER A 3 29.94 -38.67 -1.12
N GLN A 4 30.97 -38.23 -1.84
CA GLN A 4 31.43 -36.85 -1.87
C GLN A 4 30.44 -35.92 -2.60
N GLU A 5 29.83 -36.38 -3.69
CA GLU A 5 28.79 -35.63 -4.40
C GLU A 5 27.51 -35.49 -3.56
N PHE A 6 27.22 -36.47 -2.70
CA PHE A 6 26.08 -36.42 -1.79
C PHE A 6 26.33 -35.44 -0.63
N ASP A 7 27.55 -35.42 -0.10
CA ASP A 7 27.95 -34.50 0.98
C ASP A 7 27.99 -33.04 0.49
N GLU A 8 28.47 -32.79 -0.72
CA GLU A 8 28.42 -31.45 -1.36
C GLU A 8 26.98 -30.99 -1.59
N LEU A 9 26.12 -31.85 -2.15
CA LEU A 9 24.71 -31.51 -2.38
C LEU A 9 23.98 -31.18 -1.07
N LYS A 10 24.32 -31.89 0.02
CA LYS A 10 23.75 -31.60 1.34
C LYS A 10 24.17 -30.23 1.85
N ALA A 11 25.44 -29.87 1.71
CA ALA A 11 25.94 -28.55 2.10
C ALA A 11 25.28 -27.43 1.29
N ASP A 12 25.09 -27.62 -0.01
CA ASP A 12 24.40 -26.66 -0.88
C ASP A 12 22.94 -26.45 -0.48
N VAL A 13 22.23 -27.53 -0.12
CA VAL A 13 20.83 -27.45 0.35
C VAL A 13 20.74 -26.71 1.68
N GLU A 14 21.67 -26.96 2.61
CA GLU A 14 21.72 -26.26 3.90
C GLU A 14 22.00 -24.76 3.72
N GLN A 15 22.92 -24.41 2.80
CA GLN A 15 23.22 -23.02 2.46
C GLN A 15 22.02 -22.32 1.82
N ILE A 16 21.37 -22.95 0.84
CA ILE A 16 20.17 -22.40 0.19
C ILE A 16 19.05 -22.20 1.21
N SER A 17 18.85 -23.14 2.15
CA SER A 17 17.85 -22.99 3.19
C SER A 17 18.15 -21.79 4.11
N ALA A 18 19.41 -21.56 4.45
CA ALA A 18 19.82 -20.41 5.25
C ALA A 18 19.63 -19.09 4.50
N ASP A 19 19.98 -19.06 3.21
CA ASP A 19 19.81 -17.89 2.35
C ASP A 19 18.32 -17.55 2.16
N VAL A 20 17.46 -18.56 1.98
CA VAL A 20 16.00 -18.36 1.91
C VAL A 20 15.47 -17.77 3.21
N GLN A 21 15.87 -18.28 4.37
CA GLN A 21 15.44 -17.73 5.65
C GLN A 21 15.91 -16.28 5.84
N ALA A 22 17.15 -15.97 5.45
CA ALA A 22 17.68 -14.61 5.51
C ALA A 22 16.91 -13.66 4.58
N ILE A 23 16.59 -14.09 3.36
CA ILE A 23 15.79 -13.29 2.41
C ILE A 23 14.37 -13.08 2.93
N THR A 24 13.72 -14.12 3.47
CA THR A 24 12.39 -14.00 4.08
C THR A 24 12.41 -13.00 5.23
N HIS A 25 13.40 -13.08 6.12
CA HIS A 25 13.53 -12.13 7.22
C HIS A 25 13.73 -10.69 6.74
N VAL A 26 14.62 -10.48 5.74
CA VAL A 26 14.82 -9.16 5.13
C VAL A 26 13.54 -8.64 4.49
N ALA A 27 12.77 -9.49 3.81
CA ALA A 27 11.50 -9.11 3.22
C ALA A 27 10.45 -8.72 4.27
N GLU A 28 10.38 -9.43 5.39
CA GLU A 28 9.48 -9.11 6.52
C GLU A 28 9.87 -7.79 7.18
N THR A 29 11.16 -7.54 7.41
CA THR A 29 11.63 -6.31 8.08
C THR A 29 11.58 -5.09 7.15
N THR A 30 11.80 -5.27 5.85
CA THR A 30 11.77 -4.16 4.87
C THR A 30 10.34 -3.69 4.61
N LYS A 31 9.32 -4.52 4.85
CA LYS A 31 7.90 -4.14 4.66
C LYS A 31 7.33 -3.28 5.79
N GLN A 32 7.95 -3.23 6.96
CA GLN A 32 7.45 -2.45 8.09
C GLN A 32 7.44 -0.94 7.77
N GLY A 33 6.25 -0.40 7.51
CA GLY A 33 6.01 1.01 7.18
C GLY A 33 5.89 1.32 5.69
N TYR A 34 6.13 0.36 4.79
CA TYR A 34 5.94 0.56 3.34
C TYR A 34 4.52 0.25 2.89
N GLU A 35 3.94 -0.82 3.44
CA GLU A 35 2.62 -1.29 3.06
C GLU A 35 1.53 -0.47 3.76
N TRP A 36 0.41 -0.28 3.09
CA TRP A 36 -0.81 0.30 3.65
C TRP A 36 -1.71 -0.85 4.11
N PRO A 37 -1.84 -1.13 5.42
CA PRO A 37 -2.68 -2.22 5.92
C PRO A 37 -4.13 -2.11 5.47
N GLU A 38 -4.81 -3.23 5.27
CA GLU A 38 -6.19 -3.24 4.72
C GLU A 38 -7.18 -2.50 5.64
N ASP A 39 -7.04 -2.63 6.96
CA ASP A 39 -7.82 -1.92 7.97
C ASP A 39 -7.58 -0.41 7.92
N TYR A 40 -6.33 0.03 7.73
CA TYR A 40 -6.00 1.43 7.49
C TYR A 40 -6.64 1.93 6.19
N GLN A 41 -6.53 1.17 5.11
CA GLN A 41 -7.14 1.51 3.82
C GLN A 41 -8.68 1.64 3.92
N ASN A 42 -9.33 0.72 4.64
CA ASN A 42 -10.78 0.77 4.89
C ASN A 42 -11.14 2.04 5.66
N SER A 43 -10.45 2.30 6.77
CA SER A 43 -10.69 3.49 7.60
C SER A 43 -10.46 4.79 6.83
N TRP A 44 -9.41 4.85 6.01
CA TRP A 44 -9.11 6.01 5.16
C TRP A 44 -10.23 6.27 4.15
N ARG A 45 -10.72 5.22 3.46
CA ARG A 45 -11.81 5.33 2.50
C ARG A 45 -13.11 5.79 3.17
N ASP A 46 -13.43 5.22 4.33
CA ASP A 46 -14.66 5.56 5.04
C ASP A 46 -14.67 7.01 5.52
N ILE A 47 -13.55 7.50 6.08
CA ILE A 47 -13.41 8.89 6.50
C ILE A 47 -13.49 9.82 5.29
N CYS A 48 -12.77 9.51 4.21
CA CYS A 48 -12.83 10.28 2.98
C CYS A 48 -14.26 10.34 2.41
N ALA A 49 -14.96 9.20 2.38
CA ALA A 49 -16.30 9.10 1.81
C ALA A 49 -17.29 9.97 2.58
N VAL A 50 -17.16 10.04 3.91
CA VAL A 50 -17.96 10.96 4.75
C VAL A 50 -17.66 12.42 4.42
N ILE A 51 -16.39 12.79 4.22
CA ILE A 51 -15.99 14.17 3.91
C ILE A 51 -16.56 14.64 2.56
N VAL A 52 -16.51 13.79 1.54
CA VAL A 52 -16.93 14.17 0.17
C VAL A 52 -18.41 13.95 -0.10
N LYS A 53 -19.14 13.29 0.81
CA LYS A 53 -20.51 12.82 0.60
C LYS A 53 -21.45 13.91 0.07
N ASP A 54 -21.59 15.00 0.82
CA ASP A 54 -22.57 16.05 0.49
C ASP A 54 -22.23 16.73 -0.85
N ALA A 55 -20.93 16.91 -1.13
CA ALA A 55 -20.48 17.50 -2.38
C ALA A 55 -20.71 16.56 -3.58
N ALA A 56 -20.49 15.25 -3.41
CA ALA A 56 -20.75 14.25 -4.44
C ALA A 56 -22.27 14.05 -4.65
N GLU A 57 -23.09 14.06 -3.60
CA GLU A 57 -24.54 13.96 -3.71
C GLU A 57 -25.17 15.19 -4.39
N ALA A 58 -24.54 16.35 -4.27
CA ALA A 58 -24.97 17.58 -4.94
C ALA A 58 -24.57 17.65 -6.43
N ASP A 59 -23.61 16.84 -6.87
CA ASP A 59 -23.10 16.80 -8.25
C ASP A 59 -23.53 15.50 -8.96
N THR A 60 -24.47 15.61 -9.90
CA THR A 60 -25.01 14.45 -10.62
C THR A 60 -23.98 13.73 -11.52
N THR A 61 -22.82 14.34 -11.74
CA THR A 61 -21.72 13.75 -12.53
C THR A 61 -20.69 13.04 -11.65
N ALA A 62 -20.77 13.25 -10.34
CA ALA A 62 -19.87 12.62 -9.38
C ALA A 62 -20.13 11.11 -9.28
N ARG A 63 -19.06 10.35 -9.08
CA ARG A 63 -19.17 8.93 -8.73
C ARG A 63 -19.62 8.76 -7.28
N PRO A 64 -20.05 7.55 -6.86
CA PRO A 64 -20.31 7.27 -5.46
C PRO A 64 -19.11 7.64 -4.58
N PRO A 65 -19.31 8.26 -3.39
CA PRO A 65 -18.22 8.69 -2.51
C PRO A 65 -17.16 7.61 -2.22
N GLN A 66 -17.60 6.37 -2.02
CA GLN A 66 -16.70 5.24 -1.79
C GLN A 66 -15.81 4.92 -3.00
N GLU A 67 -16.33 5.09 -4.23
CA GLU A 67 -15.55 4.90 -5.46
C GLU A 67 -14.57 6.05 -5.69
N ILE A 68 -14.98 7.30 -5.41
CA ILE A 68 -14.09 8.47 -5.45
C ILE A 68 -12.90 8.24 -4.52
N CYS A 69 -13.18 7.92 -3.25
CA CYS A 69 -12.16 7.73 -2.24
C CYS A 69 -11.31 6.48 -2.47
N GLY A 70 -11.87 5.40 -3.01
CA GLY A 70 -11.09 4.24 -3.45
C GLY A 70 -10.09 4.60 -4.56
N CYS A 71 -10.51 5.43 -5.52
CA CYS A 71 -9.64 5.92 -6.59
C CYS A 71 -8.53 6.85 -6.05
N ILE A 72 -8.86 7.78 -5.14
CA ILE A 72 -7.86 8.66 -4.52
C ILE A 72 -6.83 7.85 -3.74
N LEU A 73 -7.28 6.92 -2.90
CA LEU A 73 -6.40 6.09 -2.09
C LEU A 73 -5.45 5.25 -2.96
N LYS A 74 -5.95 4.70 -4.07
CA LYS A 74 -5.11 3.98 -5.04
C LYS A 74 -4.01 4.88 -5.62
N GLY A 75 -4.31 6.15 -5.89
CA GLY A 75 -3.34 7.14 -6.32
C GLY A 75 -2.25 7.38 -5.27
N LEU A 76 -2.67 7.63 -4.02
CA LEU A 76 -1.76 7.85 -2.89
C LEU A 76 -0.85 6.65 -2.62
N MET A 77 -1.41 5.44 -2.56
CA MET A 77 -0.65 4.19 -2.37
C MET A 77 0.34 3.92 -3.51
N GLY A 78 0.05 4.38 -4.73
CA GLY A 78 0.96 4.27 -5.87
C GLY A 78 2.11 5.28 -5.84
N ALA A 79 1.96 6.38 -5.09
CA ALA A 79 2.93 7.47 -5.03
C ALA A 79 3.76 7.48 -3.75
N PHE A 80 3.22 6.98 -2.63
CA PHE A 80 3.79 7.17 -1.30
C PHE A 80 3.76 5.91 -0.43
N THR A 81 4.78 5.76 0.40
CA THR A 81 4.76 4.78 1.49
C THR A 81 3.82 5.25 2.60
N LEU A 82 3.25 4.31 3.36
CA LEU A 82 2.41 4.69 4.50
C LEU A 82 3.21 5.50 5.53
N LYS A 83 4.44 5.08 5.82
CA LYS A 83 5.34 5.75 6.77
C LYS A 83 5.55 7.22 6.41
N ASP A 84 5.83 7.52 5.14
CA ASP A 84 6.03 8.91 4.70
C ASP A 84 4.71 9.67 4.81
N TYR A 85 3.63 9.11 4.28
CA TYR A 85 2.32 9.75 4.30
C TYR A 85 1.85 10.09 5.71
N GLU A 86 1.93 9.17 6.67
CA GLU A 86 1.48 9.37 8.05
C GLU A 86 2.27 10.44 8.78
N SER A 87 3.57 10.56 8.48
CA SER A 87 4.48 11.53 9.10
C SER A 87 4.14 12.99 8.76
N TRP A 88 3.37 13.21 7.69
CA TRP A 88 3.06 14.54 7.19
C TRP A 88 1.97 15.24 8.01
N PRO A 89 2.03 16.59 8.11
CA PRO A 89 0.92 17.37 8.62
C PRO A 89 -0.28 17.30 7.66
N GLN A 90 -1.48 17.55 8.19
CA GLN A 90 -2.73 17.41 7.42
C GLN A 90 -2.74 18.20 6.11
N GLY A 91 -2.29 19.46 6.10
CA GLY A 91 -2.27 20.26 4.88
C GLY A 91 -1.41 19.67 3.75
N THR A 92 -0.34 18.95 4.10
CA THR A 92 0.48 18.23 3.12
C THR A 92 -0.24 16.97 2.61
N LYS A 93 -0.97 16.26 3.48
CA LYS A 93 -1.81 15.12 3.09
C LYS A 93 -2.93 15.56 2.14
N ASP A 94 -3.58 16.68 2.43
CA ASP A 94 -4.62 17.26 1.58
C ASP A 94 -4.06 17.67 0.22
N GLY A 95 -2.89 18.33 0.20
CA GLY A 95 -2.19 18.69 -1.02
C GLY A 95 -1.79 17.47 -1.87
N ALA A 96 -1.38 16.38 -1.24
CA ALA A 96 -1.07 15.12 -1.92
C ALA A 96 -2.32 14.44 -2.51
N ALA A 97 -3.48 14.57 -1.85
CA ALA A 97 -4.74 14.01 -2.33
C ALA A 97 -5.39 14.84 -3.45
N ALA A 98 -5.18 16.16 -3.45
CA ALA A 98 -5.87 17.10 -4.34
C ALA A 98 -5.83 16.77 -5.85
N PRO A 99 -4.70 16.34 -6.45
CA PRO A 99 -4.67 15.96 -7.87
C PRO A 99 -5.61 14.78 -8.18
N TYR A 100 -5.71 13.83 -7.24
CA TYR A 100 -6.56 12.65 -7.40
C TYR A 100 -8.03 12.99 -7.17
N THR A 101 -8.36 13.94 -6.31
CA THR A 101 -9.75 14.38 -6.12
C THR A 101 -10.38 14.78 -7.45
N THR A 102 -9.72 15.63 -8.23
CA THR A 102 -10.21 16.04 -9.56
C THR A 102 -10.29 14.86 -10.54
N MET A 103 -9.27 14.00 -10.58
CA MET A 103 -9.24 12.84 -11.49
C MET A 103 -10.29 11.77 -11.17
N CYS A 104 -10.62 11.61 -9.89
CA CYS A 104 -11.49 10.55 -9.40
C CYS A 104 -12.95 11.00 -9.26
N TRP A 105 -13.21 12.31 -9.33
CA TRP A 105 -14.53 12.90 -9.09
C TRP A 105 -15.61 12.38 -10.03
N ALA A 106 -15.38 12.52 -11.34
CA ALA A 106 -16.30 12.15 -12.40
C ALA A 106 -15.62 11.21 -13.41
N GLN A 107 -16.39 10.53 -14.25
CA GLN A 107 -15.87 9.81 -15.43
C GLN A 107 -16.71 10.19 -16.64
#